data_AF-A0A7V0QFX9-F1
#
_entry.id   AF-A0A7V0QFX9-F1
#
_cell.length_a   1.000
_cell.length_b   1.000
_cell.length_c   1.000
_cell.angle_alpha   90.00
_cell.angle_beta   90.00
_cell.angle_gamma   90.00
#
_symmetry.space_group_name_H-M   'P 1'
#
loop_
_entity.id
_entity.type
_entity.pdbx_description
1 polymer ?
#
loop_
_entity_poly.entity_id
_entity_poly.type
_entity_poly.pdbx_seq_one_letter_code
_entity_poly.pdbx_strand_id
1 'polypeptide(L)'
;MWDNFVDFIKEYDLSRVMELIRSIDWHAVITNPIFIGLALGFLGFTIYKKRLKLLVITLSLIAFVFLVQMVTPQGGEYVPKEKIFMFIGGGIGLAVLNLYLFFFHD
;
A
#
# COMPACT_ATOMS: atom_id res chain seq x y z
N MET A 1 4.77 10.21 -22.99
CA MET A 1 4.29 9.15 -22.07
C MET A 1 4.75 9.39 -20.65
N TRP A 2 6.05 9.65 -20.42
CA TRP A 2 6.58 10.00 -19.09
C TRP A 2 5.95 11.29 -18.53
N ASP A 3 5.85 12.35 -19.32
CA ASP A 3 5.26 13.63 -18.87
C ASP A 3 3.78 13.49 -18.49
N ASN A 4 2.99 12.74 -19.27
CA ASN A 4 1.58 12.47 -18.94
C ASN A 4 1.41 11.61 -17.67
N PHE A 5 2.36 10.72 -17.37
CA PHE A 5 2.35 9.92 -16.15
C PHE A 5 2.73 10.78 -14.93
N VAL A 6 3.69 11.70 -15.11
CA VAL A 6 4.08 12.69 -14.10
C VAL A 6 2.95 13.68 -13.83
N ASP A 7 2.23 14.11 -14.86
CA ASP A 7 1.07 15.00 -14.71
C ASP A 7 -0.14 14.27 -14.11
N PHE A 8 -0.36 12.99 -14.43
CA PHE A 8 -1.38 12.17 -13.76
C PHE A 8 -1.09 12.00 -12.25
N ILE A 9 0.18 11.87 -11.86
CA ILE A 9 0.62 11.83 -10.45
C ILE A 9 0.46 13.20 -9.77
N LYS A 10 0.59 14.32 -10.51
CA LYS A 10 0.36 15.67 -9.97
C LYS A 10 -1.12 16.00 -9.75
N GLU A 11 -1.99 15.54 -10.65
CA GLU A 11 -3.45 15.72 -10.54
C GLU A 11 -4.03 14.85 -9.41
N TYR A 12 -3.44 13.66 -9.21
CA TYR A 12 -3.71 12.84 -8.05
C TYR A 12 -3.05 13.51 -6.84
N ASP A 13 -3.84 14.32 -6.12
CA ASP A 13 -3.42 15.03 -4.91
C ASP A 13 -3.10 14.02 -3.80
N LEU A 14 -1.98 13.30 -3.96
CA LEU A 14 -1.45 12.27 -3.09
C LEU A 14 -1.24 12.85 -1.69
N SER A 15 -0.94 14.14 -1.61
CA SER A 15 -0.90 14.92 -0.37
C SER A 15 -2.24 14.86 0.37
N ARG A 16 -3.35 15.08 -0.34
CA ARG A 16 -4.70 15.08 0.23
C ARG A 16 -5.16 13.68 0.64
N VAL A 17 -4.84 12.67 -0.17
CA VAL A 17 -5.05 11.26 0.19
C VAL A 17 -4.22 10.89 1.42
N MET A 18 -2.98 11.36 1.48
CA MET A 18 -2.09 11.11 2.60
C MET A 18 -2.56 11.80 3.88
N GLU A 19 -3.02 13.06 3.79
CA GLU A 19 -3.64 13.78 4.89
C GLU A 19 -4.87 13.07 5.42
N LEU A 20 -5.74 12.58 4.52
CA LEU A 20 -6.92 11.80 4.90
C LEU A 20 -6.52 10.51 5.61
N ILE A 21 -5.61 9.71 5.04
CA ILE A 21 -5.15 8.45 5.63
C ILE A 21 -4.47 8.69 6.99
N ARG A 22 -3.76 9.81 7.14
CA ARG A 22 -3.09 10.18 8.38
C ARG A 22 -4.01 10.79 9.43
N SER A 23 -5.11 11.41 9.02
CA SER A 23 -6.17 11.92 9.89
C SER A 23 -7.01 10.80 10.51
N ILE A 24 -6.92 9.58 9.97
CA ILE A 24 -7.56 8.40 10.53
C ILE A 24 -6.83 7.99 11.81
N ASP A 25 -7.58 7.86 12.90
CA ASP A 25 -7.10 7.23 14.12
C ASP A 25 -7.00 5.71 13.92
N TRP A 26 -5.82 5.25 13.48
CA TRP A 26 -5.54 3.85 13.25
C TRP A 26 -5.74 2.98 14.48
N HIS A 27 -5.51 3.53 15.68
CA HIS A 27 -5.67 2.80 16.93
C HIS A 27 -7.16 2.50 17.18
N ALA A 28 -8.03 3.48 16.92
CA ALA A 28 -9.48 3.28 16.99
C ALA A 28 -9.98 2.27 15.94
N VAL A 29 -9.40 2.26 14.73
CA VAL A 29 -9.79 1.32 13.66
C VAL A 29 -9.41 -0.12 14.00
N ILE A 30 -8.17 -0.37 14.43
CA ILE A 30 -7.70 -1.74 14.73
C ILE A 30 -8.31 -2.32 16.01
N THR A 31 -8.75 -1.47 16.93
CA THR A 31 -9.43 -1.89 18.17
C THR A 31 -10.95 -2.06 17.95
N ASN A 32 -11.48 -1.65 16.79
CA ASN A 32 -12.90 -1.75 16.49
C ASN A 32 -13.30 -3.22 16.26
N PRO A 33 -14.23 -3.78 17.05
CA PRO A 33 -14.67 -5.17 16.92
C PRO A 33 -15.27 -5.50 15.54
N ILE A 34 -15.93 -4.52 14.91
CA ILE A 34 -16.54 -4.67 13.58
C ILE A 34 -15.45 -4.79 12.52
N PHE A 35 -14.40 -3.96 12.61
CA PHE A 35 -13.28 -4.01 11.69
C PHE A 35 -12.51 -5.32 11.81
N ILE A 36 -12.26 -5.79 13.05
CA ILE A 36 -11.63 -7.08 13.31
C ILE A 36 -12.50 -8.22 12.75
N GLY A 37 -13.80 -8.20 12.99
CA GLY A 37 -14.73 -9.21 12.47
C GLY A 37 -14.75 -9.26 10.95
N LEU A 38 -14.77 -8.11 10.28
CA LEU A 38 -14.70 -8.01 8.81
C LEU A 38 -13.33 -8.46 8.28
N ALA A 39 -12.23 -8.05 8.93
CA ALA A 39 -10.88 -8.43 8.54
C ALA A 39 -10.66 -9.95 8.66
N LEU A 40 -11.07 -10.54 9.78
CA LEU A 40 -11.02 -11.99 10.00
C LEU A 40 -11.96 -12.74 9.06
N GLY A 41 -13.18 -12.22 8.83
CA GLY A 41 -14.11 -12.80 7.87
C GLY A 41 -13.59 -12.77 6.44
N PHE A 42 -12.96 -11.67 6.03
CA PHE A 42 -12.33 -11.52 4.72
C PHE A 42 -11.11 -12.43 4.57
N LEU A 43 -10.26 -12.52 5.59
CA LEU A 43 -9.13 -13.45 5.64
C LEU A 43 -9.61 -14.91 5.52
N GLY A 44 -10.56 -15.31 6.37
CA GLY A 44 -11.14 -16.64 6.38
C GLY A 44 -11.81 -17.00 5.05
N PHE A 45 -12.59 -16.09 4.47
CA PHE A 45 -13.23 -16.28 3.17
C PHE A 45 -12.21 -16.44 2.03
N THR A 46 -11.15 -15.64 2.05
CA THR A 46 -10.14 -15.67 0.99
C THR A 46 -9.26 -16.92 1.07
N ILE A 47 -8.93 -17.37 2.29
CA ILE A 47 -8.27 -18.67 2.53
C ILE A 47 -9.20 -19.81 2.09
N TYR A 48 -10.48 -19.76 2.48
CA TYR A 48 -11.47 -20.78 2.13
C TYR A 48 -11.66 -20.93 0.61
N LYS A 49 -11.73 -19.81 -0.13
CA LYS A 49 -11.80 -19.83 -1.59
C LYS A 49 -10.47 -20.10 -2.29
N LYS A 50 -9.37 -20.33 -1.56
CA LYS A 50 -8.00 -20.43 -2.10
C LYS A 50 -7.60 -19.22 -2.97
N ARG A 51 -8.24 -18.06 -2.77
CA ARG A 51 -8.00 -16.84 -3.56
C ARG A 51 -6.89 -16.00 -2.91
N LEU A 52 -5.81 -16.64 -2.48
CA LEU A 52 -4.67 -15.99 -1.81
C LEU A 52 -4.08 -14.85 -2.64
N LYS A 53 -4.18 -14.94 -3.98
CA LYS A 53 -3.83 -13.86 -4.93
C LYS A 53 -4.51 -12.53 -4.56
N LEU A 54 -5.82 -12.53 -4.28
CA LEU A 54 -6.56 -11.31 -3.94
C LEU A 54 -6.14 -10.73 -2.59
N LEU A 55 -5.91 -11.59 -1.59
CA LEU A 55 -5.42 -11.16 -0.28
C LEU A 55 -4.07 -10.48 -0.40
N VAL A 56 -3.14 -11.10 -1.13
CA VAL A 56 -1.78 -10.59 -1.27
C VAL A 56 -1.75 -9.29 -2.08
N ILE A 57 -2.55 -9.16 -3.14
CA ILE A 57 -2.68 -7.91 -3.89
C ILE A 57 -3.16 -6.78 -2.96
N THR A 58 -4.21 -7.02 -2.17
CA THR A 58 -4.73 -6.04 -1.21
C THR A 58 -3.69 -5.69 -0.15
N LEU A 59 -3.00 -6.69 0.41
CA LEU A 59 -1.94 -6.47 1.40
C LEU A 59 -0.76 -5.68 0.81
N SER A 60 -0.41 -5.96 -0.45
CA SER A 60 0.65 -5.27 -1.17
C SER A 60 0.31 -3.82 -1.44
N LEU A 61 -0.96 -3.52 -1.74
CA LEU A 61 -1.45 -2.16 -1.90
C LEU A 61 -1.35 -1.39 -0.57
N ILE A 62 -1.76 -2.00 0.54
CA ILE A 62 -1.61 -1.42 1.87
C ILE A 62 -0.13 -1.18 2.18
N ALA A 63 0.71 -2.21 2.00
CA ALA A 63 2.16 -2.11 2.22
C ALA A 63 2.80 -1.01 1.37
N PHE A 64 2.39 -0.86 0.11
CA PHE A 64 2.85 0.20 -0.78
C PHE A 64 2.47 1.59 -0.26
N VAL A 65 1.22 1.77 0.19
CA VAL A 65 0.78 3.04 0.81
C VAL A 65 1.64 3.36 2.02
N PHE A 66 1.87 2.41 2.92
CA PHE A 66 2.76 2.59 4.08
C PHE A 66 4.19 2.99 3.66
N LEU A 67 4.70 2.36 2.61
CA LEU A 67 6.02 2.64 2.07
C LEU A 67 6.13 4.07 1.54
N VAL A 68 5.11 4.55 0.82
CA VAL A 68 5.00 5.94 0.39
C VAL A 68 4.98 6.87 1.61
N GLN A 69 4.23 6.55 2.68
CA GLN A 69 4.19 7.40 3.88
C GLN A 69 5.54 7.52 4.58
N MET A 70 6.29 6.43 4.63
CA MET A 70 7.57 6.38 5.32
C MET A 70 8.66 7.20 4.62
N VAL A 71 8.54 7.29 3.28
CA VAL A 71 9.53 7.92 2.40
C VAL A 71 9.22 9.41 2.20
N THR A 72 7.95 9.78 2.09
CA THR A 72 7.54 11.17 1.88
C THR A 72 7.85 12.03 3.11
N PRO A 73 8.73 13.05 3.00
CA PRO A 73 9.06 13.94 4.09
C PRO A 73 7.91 14.89 4.38
N GLN A 74 7.81 15.30 5.64
CA GLN A 74 6.77 16.20 6.11
C GLN A 74 7.30 17.63 5.99
N GLY A 75 6.78 18.42 5.04
CA GLY A 75 7.08 19.86 4.97
C GLY A 75 8.26 20.28 4.08
N GLY A 76 8.39 19.70 2.88
CA GLY A 76 9.33 20.21 1.87
C GLY A 76 10.82 19.97 2.16
N GLU A 77 11.12 19.18 3.20
CA GLU A 77 12.49 18.76 3.49
C GLU A 77 13.04 17.81 2.43
N TYR A 78 14.38 17.79 2.32
CA TYR A 78 15.11 16.96 1.38
C TYR A 78 14.91 15.46 1.70
N VAL A 79 14.47 14.67 0.71
CA VAL A 79 14.33 13.22 0.87
C VAL A 79 15.72 12.59 0.99
N PRO A 80 16.06 11.90 2.09
CA PRO A 80 17.33 11.18 2.20
C PRO A 80 17.43 10.10 1.13
N LYS A 81 18.59 9.99 0.48
CA LYS A 81 18.88 8.97 -0.53
C LYS A 81 18.56 7.55 -0.04
N GLU A 82 18.83 7.22 1.23
CA GLU A 82 18.50 5.90 1.79
C GLU A 82 16.99 5.59 1.72
N LYS A 83 16.13 6.60 1.94
CA LYS A 83 14.67 6.42 1.84
C LYS A 83 14.21 6.21 0.41
N ILE A 84 14.86 6.84 -0.56
CA ILE A 84 14.59 6.63 -1.99
C ILE A 84 14.96 5.19 -2.38
N PHE A 85 16.11 4.70 -1.95
CA PHE A 85 16.50 3.30 -2.19
C PHE A 85 15.57 2.31 -1.50
N MET A 86 15.11 2.62 -0.28
CA MET A 86 14.09 1.82 0.41
C MET A 86 12.76 1.83 -0.34
N PHE A 87 12.35 2.97 -0.92
CA PHE A 87 11.16 3.07 -1.75
C PHE A 87 11.23 2.19 -2.99
N ILE A 88 12.30 2.33 -3.75
CA ILE A 88 12.53 1.58 -4.99
C ILE A 88 12.65 0.09 -4.69
N GLY A 89 13.46 -0.28 -3.68
CA GLY A 89 13.64 -1.68 -3.29
C GLY A 89 12.35 -2.31 -2.77
N GLY A 90 11.60 -1.60 -1.93
CA GLY A 90 10.31 -2.05 -1.42
C GLY A 90 9.25 -2.19 -2.51
N GLY A 91 9.17 -1.20 -3.42
CA GLY A 91 8.27 -1.24 -4.57
C GLY A 91 8.59 -2.39 -5.53
N ILE A 92 9.87 -2.60 -5.85
CA ILE A 92 10.32 -3.74 -6.67
C ILE A 92 9.99 -5.07 -5.97
N GLY A 93 10.26 -5.17 -4.67
CA GLY A 93 9.95 -6.37 -3.88
C GLY A 93 8.47 -6.71 -3.92
N LEU A 94 7.60 -5.72 -3.72
CA LEU A 94 6.14 -5.89 -3.83
C LEU A 94 5.73 -6.28 -5.25
N ALA A 95 6.29 -5.66 -6.29
CA ALA A 95 5.99 -5.99 -7.68
C ALA A 95 6.39 -7.44 -8.02
N VAL A 96 7.60 -7.87 -7.62
CA VAL A 96 8.09 -9.25 -7.81
C VAL A 96 7.21 -10.25 -7.09
N LEU A 97 6.81 -9.95 -5.84
CA LEU A 97 5.94 -10.81 -5.05
C LEU A 97 4.55 -10.96 -5.69
N ASN A 98 3.98 -9.88 -6.23
CA ASN A 98 2.71 -9.94 -6.95
C ASN A 98 2.84 -10.70 -8.28
N LEU A 99 3.89 -10.45 -9.06
CA LEU A 99 4.15 -11.16 -10.31
C LEU A 99 4.34 -12.66 -10.07
N TYR A 100 5.08 -13.05 -9.03
CA TYR A 100 5.27 -14.45 -8.66
C TYR A 100 3.94 -15.13 -8.36
N LEU A 101 3.09 -14.52 -7.54
CA LEU A 101 1.77 -15.06 -7.23
C LEU A 101 0.83 -15.10 -8.43
N PHE A 102 0.94 -14.14 -9.34
CA PHE A 102 0.07 -14.07 -10.50
C PHE A 102 0.44 -15.12 -11.55
N PHE A 103 1.74 -15.27 -11.85
CA PHE A 103 2.25 -16.11 -12.95
C PHE A 103 2.76 -17.49 -12.54
N PHE A 104 3.29 -17.67 -11.32
CA PHE A 104 3.94 -18.91 -10.90
C PHE A 104 3.12 -19.75 -9.90
N HIS A 105 2.08 -19.17 -9.30
CA HIS A 105 1.17 -19.88 -8.40
C HIS A 105 -0.21 -20.03 -9.04
N ASP A 106 -0.32 -20.87 -10.07
CA ASP A 106 -1.60 -21.35 -10.62
C ASP A 106 -1.91 -22.77 -10.14
#